data_AF-A0A168L707-F1
#
_entry.id   AF-A0A168L707-F1
#
_cell.length_a   1.000
_cell.length_b   1.000
_cell.length_c   1.000
_cell.angle_alpha   90.00
_cell.angle_beta   90.00
_cell.angle_gamma   90.00
#
_symmetry.space_group_name_H-M   'P 1'
#
loop_
_entity.id
_entity.type
_entity.pdbx_description
1 polymer ?
#
loop_
_entity_poly.entity_id
_entity_poly.type
_entity_poly.pdbx_seq_one_letter_code
_entity_poly.pdbx_strand_id
1 'polypeptide(L)'
;MIYMVVLMAFMNFFSHGSQDLYPTFLLKSLGYTPTQQTVTNVIMNIGAICGGTIFGYLSNYFGRRLILCVCAICAGAFIPLWIYAPNIHALQFGAFVMQFFVQGGWGVIPAHINELAPAAFRGLIPGLAYQLGNLISAASSQIEATIGERYPLKNGDGSLKLDAHGKAIPDYGLTQAIFMGCVCGGLLITTLIGKEERNKDFKENLAEDQTGHGAIGPADVKANEIEQGHDRTSEDST
;
A
#
# COMPACT_ATOMS: atom_id res chain seq x y z
N MET A 1 -13.24 5.44 10.72
CA MET A 1 -12.07 5.46 11.63
C MET A 1 -11.58 4.06 11.97
N ILE A 2 -12.34 3.23 12.72
CA ILE A 2 -11.88 1.87 13.13
C ILE A 2 -11.40 1.05 11.92
N TYR A 3 -12.19 1.04 10.85
CA TYR A 3 -11.81 0.40 9.58
C TYR A 3 -10.46 0.90 9.03
N MET A 4 -10.22 2.21 9.01
CA MET A 4 -8.97 2.79 8.52
C MET A 4 -7.78 2.39 9.41
N VAL A 5 -7.97 2.37 10.73
CA VAL A 5 -6.91 1.94 11.66
C VAL A 5 -6.53 0.49 11.40
N VAL A 6 -7.52 -0.40 11.20
CA VAL A 6 -7.28 -1.82 10.90
C VAL A 6 -6.60 -1.97 9.53
N LEU A 7 -7.06 -1.24 8.52
CA LEU A 7 -6.44 -1.24 7.18
C LEU A 7 -4.98 -0.77 7.24
N MET A 8 -4.71 0.33 7.95
CA MET A 8 -3.36 0.88 8.13
C MET A 8 -2.47 -0.06 8.93
N ALA A 9 -3.01 -0.76 9.93
CA ALA A 9 -2.28 -1.77 10.66
C ALA A 9 -1.83 -2.91 9.72
N PHE A 10 -2.74 -3.48 8.92
CA PHE A 10 -2.39 -4.53 7.97
C PHE A 10 -1.41 -4.04 6.90
N MET A 11 -1.55 -2.82 6.40
CA MET A 11 -0.59 -2.24 5.43
C MET A 11 0.80 -2.03 6.04
N ASN A 12 0.88 -1.59 7.30
CA ASN A 12 2.16 -1.48 8.00
C ASN A 12 2.77 -2.87 8.23
N PHE A 13 1.98 -3.85 8.67
CA PHE A 13 2.45 -5.23 8.80
C PHE A 13 2.96 -5.78 7.47
N PHE A 14 2.29 -5.44 6.36
CA PHE A 14 2.63 -5.89 5.02
C PHE A 14 3.97 -5.33 4.55
N SER A 15 4.30 -4.09 4.94
CA SER A 15 5.60 -3.47 4.64
C SER A 15 6.71 -3.93 5.58
N HIS A 16 6.47 -3.93 6.89
CA HIS A 16 7.49 -4.29 7.88
C HIS A 16 7.87 -5.77 7.80
N GLY A 17 6.89 -6.67 7.64
CA GLY A 17 7.18 -8.11 7.52
C GLY A 17 7.96 -8.47 6.24
N SER A 18 7.85 -7.66 5.18
CA SER A 18 8.56 -7.90 3.92
C SER A 18 9.95 -7.26 3.88
N GLN A 19 10.26 -6.31 4.76
CA GLN A 19 11.47 -5.48 4.65
C GLN A 19 12.41 -5.61 5.86
N ASP A 20 11.89 -5.67 7.08
CA ASP A 20 12.70 -5.48 8.29
C ASP A 20 13.71 -6.62 8.49
N LEU A 21 13.26 -7.87 8.36
CA LEU A 21 14.10 -9.05 8.57
C LEU A 21 14.72 -9.59 7.28
N TYR A 22 14.31 -9.11 6.11
CA TYR A 22 14.80 -9.62 4.84
C TYR A 22 16.33 -9.46 4.64
N PRO A 23 16.95 -8.31 4.95
CA PRO A 23 18.41 -8.17 5.11
C PRO A 23 19.07 -9.27 5.95
N THR A 24 18.47 -9.58 7.10
CA THR A 24 19.00 -10.54 8.06
C THR A 24 18.82 -11.97 7.54
N PHE A 25 17.71 -12.27 6.89
CA PHE A 25 17.47 -13.52 6.19
C PHE A 25 18.53 -13.78 5.11
N LEU A 26 18.81 -12.80 4.25
CA LEU A 26 19.82 -12.94 3.19
C LEU A 26 21.23 -13.24 3.75
N LEU A 27 21.63 -12.53 4.81
CA LEU A 27 22.95 -12.72 5.42
C LEU A 27 23.04 -13.98 6.27
N LYS A 28 22.11 -14.19 7.21
CA LYS A 28 22.22 -15.24 8.23
C LYS A 28 21.61 -16.57 7.81
N SER A 29 20.55 -16.57 7.01
CA SER A 29 19.87 -17.82 6.60
C SER A 29 20.43 -18.37 5.29
N LEU A 30 20.72 -17.49 4.33
CA LEU A 30 21.25 -17.86 3.02
C LEU A 30 22.77 -17.70 2.87
N GLY A 31 23.43 -17.03 3.83
CA GLY A 31 24.89 -16.87 3.82
C GLY A 31 25.41 -15.96 2.69
N TYR A 32 24.58 -15.06 2.15
CA TYR A 32 25.01 -14.15 1.10
C TYR A 32 25.96 -13.06 1.60
N THR A 33 26.74 -12.51 0.67
CA THR A 33 27.65 -11.40 0.95
C THR A 33 26.90 -10.09 1.20
N PRO A 34 27.48 -9.14 1.97
CA PRO A 34 26.91 -7.80 2.16
C PRO A 34 26.68 -7.06 0.83
N THR A 35 27.54 -7.28 -0.17
CA THR A 35 27.38 -6.71 -1.51
C THR A 35 26.12 -7.24 -2.19
N GLN A 36 25.88 -8.55 -2.14
CA GLN A 36 24.69 -9.19 -2.72
C GLN A 36 23.40 -8.74 -2.05
N GLN A 37 23.41 -8.60 -0.73
CA GLN A 37 22.30 -8.03 0.03
C GLN A 37 22.01 -6.58 -0.40
N THR A 38 23.04 -5.76 -0.54
CA THR A 38 22.91 -4.36 -0.98
C THR A 38 22.29 -4.27 -2.38
N VAL A 39 22.78 -5.08 -3.33
CA VAL A 39 22.20 -5.15 -4.68
C VAL A 39 20.73 -5.57 -4.63
N THR A 40 20.38 -6.55 -3.79
CA THR A 40 19.00 -7.00 -3.63
C THR A 40 18.11 -5.89 -3.06
N ASN A 41 18.59 -5.13 -2.07
CA ASN A 41 17.89 -3.96 -1.55
C ASN A 41 17.68 -2.88 -2.61
N VAL A 42 18.65 -2.62 -3.48
CA VAL A 42 18.48 -1.67 -4.60
C VAL A 42 17.36 -2.17 -5.53
N ILE A 43 17.38 -3.45 -5.89
CA ILE A 43 16.35 -4.06 -6.75
C ILE A 43 14.95 -3.96 -6.11
N MET A 44 14.85 -4.21 -4.80
CA MET A 44 13.63 -4.02 -4.02
C MET A 44 13.10 -2.58 -4.09
N ASN A 45 13.98 -1.58 -3.96
CA ASN A 45 13.60 -0.17 -4.03
C ASN A 45 13.16 0.24 -5.45
N ILE A 46 13.76 -0.33 -6.50
CA ILE A 46 13.29 -0.09 -7.87
C ILE A 46 11.88 -0.66 -8.05
N GLY A 47 11.65 -1.90 -7.59
CA GLY A 47 10.33 -2.51 -7.58
C GLY A 47 9.31 -1.67 -6.83
N ALA A 48 9.69 -1.15 -5.67
CA ALA A 48 8.89 -0.27 -4.84
C ALA A 48 8.38 0.97 -5.59
N ILE A 49 9.29 1.69 -6.24
CA ILE A 49 8.99 2.94 -6.96
C ILE A 49 8.07 2.64 -8.15
N CYS A 50 8.40 1.62 -8.94
CA CYS A 50 7.60 1.22 -10.09
C CYS A 50 6.18 0.80 -9.67
N GLY A 51 6.08 -0.02 -8.62
CA GLY A 51 4.83 -0.53 -8.10
C GLY A 51 3.91 0.57 -7.60
N GLY A 52 4.41 1.43 -6.70
CA GLY A 52 3.65 2.54 -6.14
C GLY A 52 3.14 3.51 -7.20
N THR A 53 3.96 3.80 -8.21
CA THR A 53 3.57 4.71 -9.31
C THR A 53 2.50 4.09 -10.20
N ILE A 54 2.69 2.84 -10.65
CA ILE A 54 1.77 2.17 -11.58
C ILE A 54 0.43 1.92 -10.92
N PHE A 55 0.41 1.29 -9.74
CA PHE A 55 -0.84 0.96 -9.06
C PHE A 55 -1.53 2.20 -8.45
N GLY A 56 -0.76 3.19 -8.02
CA GLY A 56 -1.30 4.50 -7.65
C GLY A 56 -2.09 5.12 -8.81
N TYR A 57 -1.50 5.17 -10.01
CA TYR A 57 -2.18 5.67 -11.20
C TYR A 57 -3.37 4.79 -11.61
N LEU A 58 -3.19 3.48 -11.65
CA LEU A 58 -4.19 2.50 -12.08
C LEU A 58 -5.43 2.50 -11.18
N SER A 59 -5.24 2.78 -9.89
CA SER A 59 -6.33 2.82 -8.92
C SER A 59 -7.35 3.94 -9.19
N ASN A 60 -6.99 4.97 -9.97
CA ASN A 60 -7.94 6.00 -10.40
C ASN A 60 -8.98 5.45 -11.39
N TYR A 61 -8.63 4.44 -12.17
CA TYR A 61 -9.49 3.89 -13.23
C TYR A 61 -10.27 2.67 -12.76
N PHE A 62 -9.58 1.74 -12.09
CA PHE A 62 -10.14 0.43 -11.73
C PHE A 62 -10.78 0.40 -10.33
N GLY A 63 -10.63 1.46 -9.53
CA GLY A 63 -11.10 1.54 -8.15
C GLY A 63 -10.01 1.18 -7.14
N ARG A 64 -10.06 1.81 -5.96
CA ARG A 64 -9.05 1.66 -4.90
C ARG A 64 -9.04 0.23 -4.35
N ARG A 65 -10.23 -0.30 -4.10
CA ARG A 65 -10.41 -1.60 -3.44
C ARG A 65 -9.92 -2.75 -4.32
N LEU A 66 -10.22 -2.71 -5.61
CA LEU A 66 -9.81 -3.73 -6.57
C LEU A 66 -8.29 -3.80 -6.67
N ILE A 67 -7.62 -2.64 -6.79
CA ILE A 67 -6.16 -2.60 -6.87
C ILE A 67 -5.52 -3.11 -5.58
N LEU A 68 -6.03 -2.74 -4.41
CA LEU A 68 -5.54 -3.28 -3.13
C LEU A 68 -5.70 -4.81 -3.04
N CYS A 69 -6.82 -5.36 -3.52
CA CYS A 69 -7.02 -6.82 -3.58
C CYS A 69 -6.02 -7.49 -4.54
N VAL A 70 -5.79 -6.91 -5.73
CA VAL A 70 -4.82 -7.43 -6.70
C VAL A 70 -3.42 -7.44 -6.11
N CYS A 71 -3.00 -6.34 -5.46
CA CYS A 71 -1.71 -6.26 -4.79
C CYS A 71 -1.56 -7.33 -3.70
N ALA A 72 -2.59 -7.53 -2.85
CA ALA A 72 -2.57 -8.53 -1.79
C ALA A 72 -2.48 -9.97 -2.33
N ILE A 73 -3.28 -10.30 -3.37
CA ILE A 73 -3.29 -11.63 -3.98
C ILE A 73 -1.96 -11.91 -4.68
N CYS A 74 -1.48 -10.96 -5.49
CA CYS A 74 -0.25 -11.14 -6.24
C CYS A 74 0.96 -11.23 -5.31
N ALA A 75 1.06 -10.35 -4.30
CA ALA A 75 2.10 -10.49 -3.29
C ALA A 75 2.04 -11.87 -2.60
N GLY A 76 0.85 -12.30 -2.17
CA GLY A 76 0.64 -13.64 -1.59
C GLY A 76 1.11 -14.79 -2.49
N ALA A 77 0.83 -14.71 -3.79
CA ALA A 77 1.24 -15.71 -4.78
C ALA A 77 2.76 -15.72 -5.02
N PHE A 78 3.44 -14.59 -4.85
CA PHE A 78 4.88 -14.47 -5.06
C PHE A 78 5.73 -14.70 -3.79
N ILE A 79 5.11 -14.89 -2.61
CA ILE A 79 5.81 -15.26 -1.37
C ILE A 79 6.76 -16.46 -1.56
N PRO A 80 6.35 -17.59 -2.20
CA PRO A 80 7.24 -18.73 -2.35
C PRO A 80 8.48 -18.40 -3.18
N LEU A 81 8.32 -17.56 -4.21
CA LEU A 81 9.43 -17.13 -5.07
C LEU A 81 10.37 -16.17 -4.34
N TRP A 82 9.84 -15.35 -3.42
CA TRP A 82 10.62 -14.41 -2.63
C TRP A 82 11.47 -15.07 -1.54
N ILE A 83 11.08 -16.25 -1.06
CA ILE A 83 11.73 -16.90 0.09
C ILE A 83 12.48 -18.18 -0.31
N TYR A 84 11.90 -18.99 -1.19
CA TYR A 84 12.42 -20.31 -1.56
C TYR A 84 13.05 -20.35 -2.95
N ALA A 85 13.50 -19.20 -3.47
CA ALA A 85 14.15 -19.17 -4.77
C ALA A 85 15.42 -20.03 -4.80
N PRO A 86 15.63 -20.83 -5.87
CA PRO A 86 16.77 -21.75 -5.97
C PRO A 86 18.10 -21.05 -6.28
N ASN A 87 18.06 -19.80 -6.72
CA ASN A 87 19.24 -19.01 -7.05
C ASN A 87 19.04 -17.53 -6.70
N ILE A 88 20.15 -16.80 -6.56
CA ILE A 88 20.14 -15.39 -6.15
C ILE A 88 19.36 -14.50 -7.13
N HIS A 89 19.41 -14.78 -8.44
CA HIS A 89 18.72 -13.98 -9.46
C HIS A 89 17.20 -14.13 -9.37
N ALA A 90 16.70 -15.35 -9.17
CA ALA A 90 15.29 -15.62 -8.94
C ALA A 90 14.83 -15.03 -7.61
N LEU A 91 15.69 -15.03 -6.59
CA LEU A 91 15.42 -14.39 -5.30
C LEU A 91 15.30 -12.87 -5.44
N GLN A 92 16.22 -12.25 -6.18
CA GLN A 92 16.19 -10.82 -6.49
C GLN A 92 14.95 -10.44 -7.30
N PHE A 93 14.57 -11.28 -8.27
CA PHE A 93 13.33 -11.10 -9.02
C PHE A 93 12.10 -11.24 -8.11
N GLY A 94 12.06 -12.24 -7.22
CA GLY A 94 11.02 -12.39 -6.21
C GLY A 94 10.92 -11.16 -5.29
N ALA A 95 12.06 -10.62 -4.85
CA ALA A 95 12.13 -9.42 -4.03
C ALA A 95 11.66 -8.17 -4.75
N PHE A 96 11.99 -8.03 -6.04
CA PHE A 96 11.46 -6.97 -6.91
C PHE A 96 9.93 -7.06 -6.98
N VAL A 97 9.40 -8.24 -7.31
CA VAL A 97 7.96 -8.45 -7.52
C VAL A 97 7.18 -8.27 -6.21
N MET A 98 7.70 -8.76 -5.10
CA MET A 98 7.09 -8.53 -3.78
C MET A 98 6.98 -7.04 -3.49
N GLN A 99 8.08 -6.29 -3.64
CA GLN A 99 8.08 -4.86 -3.35
C GLN A 99 7.25 -4.05 -4.33
N PHE A 100 7.16 -4.50 -5.57
CA PHE A 100 6.26 -3.94 -6.57
C PHE A 100 4.79 -4.00 -6.11
N PHE A 101 4.33 -5.12 -5.56
CA PHE A 101 2.96 -5.22 -5.08
C PHE A 101 2.74 -4.59 -3.70
N VAL A 102 3.70 -4.74 -2.77
CA VAL A 102 3.63 -4.14 -1.43
C VAL A 102 3.52 -2.61 -1.53
N GLN A 103 4.43 -2.01 -2.29
CA GLN A 103 4.45 -0.55 -2.47
C GLN A 103 3.40 -0.08 -3.47
N GLY A 104 2.98 -0.96 -4.38
CA GLY A 104 1.77 -0.77 -5.17
C GLY A 104 0.55 -0.50 -4.30
N GLY A 105 0.36 -1.28 -3.23
CA GLY A 105 -0.69 -1.02 -2.24
C GLY A 105 -0.55 0.35 -1.57
N TRP A 106 0.68 0.72 -1.15
CA TRP A 106 0.96 2.04 -0.57
C TRP A 106 0.71 3.21 -1.52
N GLY A 107 0.84 3.01 -2.83
CA GLY A 107 0.45 4.02 -3.83
C GLY A 107 -1.04 4.34 -3.82
N VAL A 108 -1.89 3.41 -3.35
CA VAL A 108 -3.35 3.56 -3.32
C VAL A 108 -3.87 4.07 -1.98
N ILE A 109 -3.20 3.72 -0.88
CA ILE A 109 -3.66 3.98 0.49
C ILE A 109 -3.95 5.45 0.78
N PRO A 110 -3.06 6.42 0.46
CA PRO A 110 -3.32 7.83 0.75
C PRO A 110 -4.60 8.35 0.12
N ALA A 111 -4.88 7.97 -1.14
CA ALA A 111 -6.13 8.33 -1.79
C ALA A 111 -7.33 7.63 -1.14
N HIS A 112 -7.20 6.34 -0.85
CA HIS A 112 -8.29 5.54 -0.28
C HIS A 112 -8.74 6.02 1.11
N ILE A 113 -7.80 6.33 2.01
CA ILE A 113 -8.14 6.83 3.35
C ILE A 113 -8.68 8.27 3.33
N ASN A 114 -8.27 9.09 2.34
CA ASN A 114 -8.84 10.42 2.14
C ASN A 114 -10.29 10.35 1.65
N GLU A 115 -10.59 9.46 0.70
CA GLU A 115 -11.95 9.24 0.19
C GLU A 115 -12.91 8.75 1.29
N LEU A 116 -12.40 7.97 2.25
CA LEU A 116 -13.17 7.47 3.39
C LEU A 116 -13.31 8.49 4.54
N ALA A 117 -12.49 9.55 4.55
CA ALA A 117 -12.48 10.53 5.62
C ALA A 117 -13.63 11.54 5.44
N PRO A 118 -14.38 11.88 6.51
CA PRO A 118 -15.37 12.96 6.49
C PRO A 118 -14.73 14.27 6.05
N ALA A 119 -15.43 15.05 5.21
CA ALA A 119 -14.95 16.32 4.67
C ALA A 119 -14.35 17.26 5.74
N ALA A 120 -15.00 17.35 6.91
CA ALA A 120 -14.57 18.18 8.03
C ALA A 120 -13.24 17.76 8.69
N PHE A 121 -12.75 16.51 8.49
CA PHE A 121 -11.58 15.98 9.20
C PHE A 121 -10.58 15.23 8.29
N ARG A 122 -10.57 15.53 6.98
CA ARG A 122 -9.68 14.86 6.00
C ARG A 122 -8.19 15.01 6.30
N GLY A 123 -7.77 16.06 7.01
CA GLY A 123 -6.37 16.19 7.43
C GLY A 123 -6.01 15.32 8.65
N LEU A 124 -6.91 15.20 9.63
CA LEU A 124 -6.59 14.61 10.93
C LEU A 124 -6.77 13.09 10.95
N ILE A 125 -7.88 12.59 10.39
CA ILE A 125 -8.26 11.18 10.52
C ILE A 125 -7.28 10.24 9.80
N PRO A 126 -6.83 10.52 8.56
CA PRO A 126 -5.79 9.74 7.90
C PRO A 126 -4.48 9.66 8.69
N GLY A 127 -4.01 10.80 9.21
CA GLY A 127 -2.79 10.87 10.01
C GLY A 127 -2.88 10.06 11.30
N LEU A 128 -3.99 10.19 12.03
CA LEU A 128 -4.23 9.41 13.25
C LEU A 128 -4.34 7.91 12.94
N ALA A 129 -5.04 7.54 11.87
CA ALA A 129 -5.16 6.14 11.47
C ALA A 129 -3.80 5.52 11.12
N TYR A 130 -2.93 6.28 10.44
CA TYR A 130 -1.56 5.87 10.15
C TYR A 130 -0.77 5.61 11.42
N GLN A 131 -0.75 6.57 12.35
CA GLN A 131 0.05 6.46 13.56
C GLN A 131 -0.45 5.34 14.48
N LEU A 132 -1.76 5.16 14.60
CA LEU A 132 -2.34 4.04 15.34
C LEU A 132 -2.04 2.70 14.66
N GLY A 133 -2.11 2.64 13.33
CA GLY A 133 -1.69 1.46 12.58
C GLY A 133 -0.22 1.13 12.80
N ASN A 134 0.65 2.14 12.88
CA ASN A 134 2.07 1.96 13.14
C ASN A 134 2.32 1.43 14.55
N LEU A 135 1.59 1.96 15.55
CA LEU A 135 1.64 1.46 16.93
C LEU A 135 1.26 -0.03 17.01
N ILE A 136 0.23 -0.45 16.27
CA ILE A 136 -0.20 -1.85 16.24
C ILE A 136 0.86 -2.73 15.53
N SER A 137 1.48 -2.22 14.47
CA SER A 137 2.48 -2.95 13.67
C SER A 137 3.88 -2.96 14.29
N ALA A 138 4.17 -2.18 15.33
CA ALA A 138 5.50 -2.05 15.91
C ALA A 138 6.08 -3.39 16.42
N ALA A 139 5.23 -4.33 16.82
CA ALA A 139 5.64 -5.65 17.28
C ALA A 139 5.90 -6.66 16.15
N SER A 140 5.66 -6.30 14.88
CA SER A 140 5.76 -7.20 13.71
C SER A 140 7.11 -7.91 13.62
N SER A 141 8.20 -7.15 13.52
CA SER A 141 9.57 -7.65 13.41
C SER A 141 10.00 -8.47 14.63
N GLN A 142 9.49 -8.13 15.83
CA GLN A 142 9.74 -8.92 17.04
C GLN A 142 8.98 -10.25 17.05
N ILE A 143 7.73 -10.27 16.57
CA ILE A 143 6.96 -11.51 16.42
C ILE A 143 7.66 -12.44 15.43
N GLU A 144 8.07 -11.92 14.27
CA GLU A 144 8.78 -12.71 13.26
C GLU A 144 10.13 -13.21 13.78
N ALA A 145 10.91 -12.37 14.47
CA ALA A 145 12.19 -12.77 15.04
C ALA A 145 12.02 -13.87 16.11
N THR A 146 11.05 -13.70 17.01
CA THR A 146 10.78 -14.66 18.10
C THR A 146 10.31 -16.01 17.54
N ILE A 147 9.45 -16.00 16.52
CA ILE A 147 8.98 -17.24 15.88
C ILE A 147 10.12 -17.91 15.11
N GLY A 148 10.93 -17.14 14.40
CA GLY A 148 12.11 -17.64 13.69
C GLY A 148 13.09 -18.34 14.63
N GLU A 149 13.36 -17.75 15.80
CA GLU A 149 14.23 -18.35 16.82
C GLU A 149 13.66 -19.64 17.42
N ARG A 150 12.33 -19.77 17.45
CA ARG A 150 11.64 -20.96 18.00
C ARG A 150 11.57 -22.12 17.02
N TYR A 151 11.67 -21.85 15.71
CA TYR A 151 11.72 -22.85 14.64
C TYR A 151 13.04 -22.76 13.87
N PRO A 152 14.16 -23.26 14.44
CA PRO A 152 15.43 -23.28 13.74
C PRO A 152 15.44 -24.23 12.53
N LEU A 153 16.22 -23.87 11.51
CA LEU A 153 16.45 -24.66 10.30
C LEU A 153 17.01 -26.04 10.66
N LYS A 154 16.48 -27.08 10.02
CA LYS A 154 16.95 -28.46 10.13
C LYS A 154 17.66 -28.90 8.84
N ASN A 155 18.74 -29.65 8.97
CA ASN A 155 19.36 -30.39 7.88
C ASN A 155 18.43 -31.51 7.39
N GLY A 156 18.71 -32.05 6.19
CA GLY A 156 17.96 -33.17 5.61
C GLY A 156 17.94 -34.46 6.46
N ASP A 157 18.82 -34.54 7.47
CA ASP A 157 18.93 -35.65 8.43
C ASP A 157 18.21 -35.34 9.77
N GLY A 158 17.45 -34.25 9.85
CA GLY A 158 16.71 -33.83 11.06
C GLY A 158 17.53 -33.10 12.13
N SER A 159 18.86 -33.02 11.97
CA SER A 159 19.75 -32.27 12.86
C SER A 159 19.65 -30.75 12.65
N LEU A 160 19.87 -29.93 13.68
CA LEU A 160 19.80 -28.48 13.57
C LEU A 160 20.95 -27.94 12.69
N LYS A 161 20.66 -27.03 11.75
CA LYS A 161 21.69 -26.23 11.08
C LYS A 161 22.26 -25.26 12.10
N LEU A 162 23.53 -25.43 12.45
CA LEU A 162 24.24 -24.58 13.38
C LEU A 162 25.07 -23.55 12.61
N ASP A 163 25.04 -22.30 13.06
CA ASP A 163 25.93 -21.22 12.64
C ASP A 163 27.39 -21.54 13.06
N ALA A 164 28.37 -20.79 12.56
CA ALA A 164 29.80 -20.90 12.88
C ALA A 164 30.14 -20.82 14.39
N HIS A 165 29.16 -20.43 15.22
CA HIS A 165 29.26 -20.32 16.68
C HIS A 165 28.49 -21.44 17.43
N GLY A 166 27.97 -22.45 16.72
CA GLY A 166 27.24 -23.58 17.31
C GLY A 166 25.79 -23.26 17.71
N LYS A 167 25.23 -22.10 17.32
CA LYS A 167 23.83 -21.72 17.58
C LYS A 167 22.95 -22.12 16.40
N ALA A 168 21.75 -22.63 16.65
CA ALA A 168 20.81 -23.01 15.59
C ALA A 168 20.39 -21.78 14.75
N ILE A 169 20.47 -21.90 13.43
CA ILE A 169 20.10 -20.83 12.50
C ILE A 169 18.57 -20.72 12.49
N PRO A 170 17.98 -19.57 12.85
CA PRO A 170 16.53 -19.39 12.85
C PRO A 170 15.96 -19.53 11.43
N ASP A 171 14.81 -20.19 11.25
CA ASP A 171 14.13 -20.27 9.95
C ASP A 171 13.30 -19.00 9.71
N TYR A 172 14.01 -17.91 9.40
CA TYR A 172 13.38 -16.65 9.03
C TYR A 172 12.57 -16.79 7.74
N GLY A 173 12.97 -17.67 6.81
CA GLY A 173 12.27 -17.87 5.55
C GLY A 173 10.85 -18.39 5.75
N LEU A 174 10.71 -19.56 6.39
CA LEU A 174 9.38 -20.13 6.64
C LEU A 174 8.52 -19.21 7.52
N THR A 175 9.13 -18.57 8.51
CA THR A 175 8.43 -17.67 9.43
C THR A 175 7.89 -16.43 8.70
N GLN A 176 8.72 -15.75 7.91
CA GLN A 176 8.29 -14.60 7.11
C GLN A 176 7.26 -15.01 6.06
N ALA A 177 7.35 -16.22 5.48
CA ALA A 177 6.37 -16.72 4.52
C ALA A 177 4.97 -16.85 5.13
N ILE A 178 4.90 -17.50 6.30
CA ILE A 178 3.62 -17.73 7.01
C ILE A 178 3.06 -16.40 7.50
N PHE A 179 3.91 -15.55 8.09
CA PHE A 179 3.50 -14.23 8.56
C PHE A 179 2.93 -13.38 7.41
N MET A 180 3.67 -13.30 6.30
CA MET A 180 3.25 -12.56 5.12
C MET A 180 1.96 -13.12 4.52
N GLY A 181 1.80 -14.44 4.48
CA GLY A 181 0.56 -15.08 4.03
C GLY A 181 -0.65 -14.69 4.88
N CYS A 182 -0.50 -14.71 6.20
CA CYS A 182 -1.53 -14.24 7.14
C CYS A 182 -1.86 -12.76 6.95
N VAL A 183 -0.85 -11.91 6.76
CA VAL A 183 -1.02 -10.48 6.53
C VAL A 183 -1.71 -10.20 5.19
N CYS A 184 -1.32 -10.87 4.10
CA CYS A 184 -1.99 -10.77 2.81
C CYS A 184 -3.47 -11.20 2.91
N GLY A 185 -3.75 -12.30 3.61
CA GLY A 185 -5.12 -12.76 3.84
C GLY A 185 -5.94 -11.77 4.67
N GLY A 186 -5.37 -11.24 5.75
CA GLY A 186 -6.00 -10.22 6.59
C GLY A 186 -6.24 -8.91 5.84
N LEU A 187 -5.28 -8.48 5.03
CA LEU A 187 -5.40 -7.30 4.17
C LEU A 187 -6.49 -7.51 3.11
N LEU A 188 -6.58 -8.69 2.50
CA LEU A 188 -7.61 -9.03 1.54
C LEU A 188 -9.00 -9.01 2.19
N ILE A 189 -9.19 -9.67 3.33
CA ILE A 189 -10.45 -9.69 4.06
C ILE A 189 -10.85 -8.27 4.47
N THR A 190 -9.92 -7.50 5.03
CA THR A 190 -10.16 -6.12 5.44
C THR A 190 -10.59 -5.29 4.23
N THR A 191 -9.86 -5.37 3.13
CA THR A 191 -10.16 -4.66 1.88
C THR A 191 -11.52 -5.08 1.31
N LEU A 192 -11.90 -6.35 1.45
CA LEU A 192 -13.20 -6.87 0.99
C LEU A 192 -14.39 -6.45 1.89
N ILE A 193 -14.15 -6.25 3.18
CA ILE A 193 -15.17 -5.72 4.11
C ILE A 193 -15.30 -4.19 3.97
N GLY A 194 -14.25 -3.53 3.48
CA GLY A 194 -14.22 -2.10 3.23
C GLY A 194 -15.33 -1.60 2.33
N LYS A 195 -16.08 -0.60 2.81
CA LYS A 195 -16.97 0.20 1.98
C LYS A 195 -16.15 0.94 0.93
N GLU A 196 -16.56 0.82 -0.33
CA GLU A 196 -15.98 1.58 -1.43
C GLU A 196 -16.86 2.81 -1.69
N GLU A 197 -16.49 3.96 -1.16
CA GLU A 197 -17.20 5.23 -1.37
C GLU A 197 -16.56 6.02 -2.52
N ARG A 198 -16.61 5.44 -3.73
CA ARG A 198 -16.10 6.10 -4.94
C ARG A 198 -16.87 7.40 -5.21
N ASN A 199 -16.16 8.51 -5.42
CA ASN A 199 -16.70 9.82 -5.82
C ASN A 199 -17.68 10.49 -4.83
N LYS A 200 -17.52 10.31 -3.51
CA LYS A 200 -18.29 11.14 -2.57
C LYS A 200 -18.03 12.62 -2.79
N ASP A 201 -16.76 13.00 -2.96
CA ASP A 201 -16.36 14.39 -3.23
C ASP A 201 -16.85 14.94 -4.56
N PHE A 202 -16.81 14.15 -5.65
CA PHE A 202 -17.26 14.66 -6.94
C PHE A 202 -18.76 14.94 -6.94
N LYS A 203 -19.55 14.11 -6.25
CA LYS A 203 -21.01 14.31 -6.14
C LYS A 203 -21.40 15.38 -5.13
N GLU A 204 -20.66 15.50 -4.03
CA GLU A 204 -20.90 16.54 -3.01
C GLU A 204 -20.51 17.92 -3.56
N ASN A 205 -19.38 18.05 -4.26
CA ASN A 205 -19.01 19.30 -4.94
C ASN A 205 -19.99 19.64 -6.09
N LEU A 206 -20.50 18.66 -6.85
CA LEU A 206 -21.55 18.92 -7.86
C LEU A 206 -22.89 19.33 -7.21
N ALA A 207 -23.22 18.78 -6.05
CA ALA A 207 -24.45 19.12 -5.32
C ALA A 207 -24.33 20.49 -4.64
N GLU A 208 -23.16 20.82 -4.05
CA GLU A 208 -22.85 22.15 -3.52
C GLU A 208 -22.74 23.19 -4.63
N ASP A 209 -22.22 22.88 -5.81
CA ASP A 209 -22.19 23.82 -6.95
C ASP A 209 -23.59 24.03 -7.58
N GLN A 210 -24.49 23.04 -7.47
CA GLN A 210 -25.90 23.18 -7.84
C GLN A 210 -26.75 23.90 -6.78
N THR A 211 -26.33 23.91 -5.51
CA THR A 211 -27.09 24.53 -4.39
C THR A 211 -26.46 25.82 -3.86
N GLY A 212 -25.21 26.09 -4.21
CA GLY A 212 -24.47 27.30 -3.91
C GLY A 212 -24.85 28.42 -4.89
N HIS A 213 -25.19 29.59 -4.33
CA HIS A 213 -25.54 30.83 -5.03
C HIS A 213 -24.37 31.40 -5.89
N GLY A 214 -23.93 30.67 -6.91
CA GLY A 214 -22.84 31.10 -7.79
C GLY A 214 -22.87 30.56 -9.22
N ALA A 215 -23.68 29.54 -9.52
CA ALA A 215 -23.79 29.03 -10.89
C ALA A 215 -24.77 29.89 -11.70
N ILE A 216 -24.21 30.80 -12.51
CA ILE A 216 -24.96 31.53 -13.55
C ILE A 216 -25.55 30.47 -14.50
N GLY A 217 -26.86 30.29 -14.44
CA GLY A 217 -27.53 29.33 -15.29
C GLY A 217 -27.53 29.80 -16.74
N PRO A 218 -27.69 28.90 -17.73
CA PRO A 218 -27.82 29.29 -19.14
C PRO A 218 -29.02 30.23 -19.41
N ALA A 219 -29.95 30.37 -18.46
CA ALA A 219 -31.02 31.36 -18.49
C ALA A 219 -30.54 32.78 -18.16
N ASP A 220 -29.59 32.93 -17.23
CA ASP A 220 -29.04 34.22 -16.80
C ASP A 220 -28.05 34.79 -17.84
N VAL A 221 -27.38 33.90 -18.60
CA VAL A 221 -26.55 34.29 -19.75
C VAL A 221 -27.39 34.92 -20.85
N LYS A 222 -28.59 34.38 -21.12
CA LYS A 222 -29.51 34.97 -22.11
C LYS A 222 -30.10 36.31 -21.65
N ALA A 223 -30.34 36.50 -20.35
CA ALA A 223 -30.81 37.76 -19.82
C ALA A 223 -29.75 38.87 -19.96
N ASN A 224 -28.48 38.56 -19.67
CA ASN A 224 -27.37 39.50 -19.83
C ASN A 224 -27.06 39.86 -21.29
N GLU A 225 -27.26 38.94 -22.24
CA GLU A 225 -27.11 39.24 -23.68
C GLU A 225 -28.21 40.18 -24.20
N ILE A 226 -29.43 40.08 -23.66
CA ILE A 226 -30.55 40.96 -24.04
C ILE A 226 -30.36 42.36 -23.43
N GLU A 227 -29.86 42.46 -22.20
CA GLU A 227 -29.62 43.73 -21.51
C GLU A 227 -28.44 44.51 -22.15
N GLN A 228 -27.35 43.84 -22.53
CA GLN A 228 -26.22 44.47 -23.23
C GLN A 228 -26.49 44.80 -24.71
N GLY A 229 -27.59 44.29 -25.28
CA GLY A 229 -28.04 44.60 -26.63
C GLY A 229 -28.85 45.90 -26.74
N HIS A 230 -29.37 46.44 -25.63
CA HIS A 230 -30.21 47.63 -25.64
C HIS A 230 -29.43 48.94 -25.41
N ASP A 231 -28.27 48.88 -24.75
CA ASP A 231 -27.49 50.07 -24.37
C ASP A 231 -26.56 50.61 -25.46
N ARG A 232 -26.39 49.91 -26.59
CA ARG A 232 -25.45 50.31 -27.65
C ARG A 232 -26.02 51.19 -28.77
N THR A 233 -27.24 51.71 -28.63
CA THR A 233 -27.89 52.54 -29.67
C THR A 233 -28.15 54.00 -29.28
N SER A 234 -27.64 54.50 -28.16
CA SER A 234 -27.93 55.87 -27.69
C SER A 234 -26.72 56.77 -27.40
N GLU A 235 -25.53 56.46 -27.90
CA GLU A 235 -24.34 57.33 -27.78
C GLU A 235 -23.81 57.88 -29.12
N ASP A 236 -24.64 57.95 -30.16
CA ASP A 236 -24.30 58.59 -31.44
C ASP A 236 -25.42 59.54 -31.89
N SER A 237 -25.63 60.63 -31.15
CA SER A 237 -26.22 61.90 -31.60
C SER A 237 -26.36 62.85 -30.40
N THR A 238 -25.43 63.78 -30.20
CA THR A 238 -25.55 65.23 -30.48
C THR A 238 -24.36 65.97 -29.89
#